data_AF-A0A3N5IDL6-F1
#
_entry.id   AF-A0A3N5IDL6-F1
#
_cell.length_a   1.000
_cell.length_b   1.000
_cell.length_c   1.000
_cell.angle_alpha   90.00
_cell.angle_beta   90.00
_cell.angle_gamma   90.00
#
_symmetry.space_group_name_H-M   'P 1'
#
loop_
_entity.id
_entity.type
_entity.pdbx_description
1 polymer ?
#
loop_
_entity_poly.entity_id
_entity_poly.type
_entity_poly.pdbx_seq_one_letter_code
_entity_poly.pdbx_strand_id
1 'polypeptide(L)'
;MPSIVQWEPRTNYPEKQGETQGEMQDGLQARLHDPLWLLARQWQFGEFTGDDAGSPAAAHVVMEHGPISRYLPGPLPTDPAQAKTNAIDYSPITLPLETMVEREPISHGGPQNLRRAAEAGLHFFRILETQGLEPHAMAVCRNVFLTAYGLHSPTEEERRNIDGESLRFLNVMATRVVDGVKLYAKLAPLRQNGRLESLFDDAPTASIPTNVRARVVQAMTTWLNWSDALFSQPNVQLSWVKDRLEYAFAVSGNTSEGEVVLNAPEYLEGRLDWFSFVMNPTVSLGASQGVKSETATFLPTPVTFRGMPASRLWEFEDARVNFAKVDANPHDLARLLLVEFSLVYGNDWFVVPVEISVGSLSRVSSLIVTNTFGERMLIPHTTKVDGAASPWRMFCLSRDPLVASSAEGDAAVSKFQDLFFLPPVLGVGLESAVVEDVLLLRDEMANMAWAVERVVESPIGRPLDRFEAFQESRRRQEQATPPANPNGQSQTGASVTYRLGTSVPDYWIPLLPVQDGASIRLKRGALPRIEDGRIEGILEPQGLILDPRHELLLQDEEVPREGARVTRSYQYSRWANGSTHLWIGRRKQPGRGEGSSGLRFDVVEPK
;
A
#
# COMPACT_ATOMS: atom_id res chain seq x y z
N MET A 1 -40.09 33.07 -14.32
CA MET A 1 -41.24 33.19 -13.40
C MET A 1 -41.59 31.80 -12.93
N PRO A 2 -41.52 31.47 -11.62
CA PRO A 2 -41.98 30.17 -11.16
C PRO A 2 -43.48 30.28 -10.91
N SER A 3 -44.29 29.77 -11.82
CA SER A 3 -45.69 29.50 -11.52
C SER A 3 -45.75 28.18 -10.77
N ILE A 4 -45.89 28.24 -9.45
CA ILE A 4 -46.29 27.12 -8.63
C ILE A 4 -47.75 26.84 -9.01
N VAL A 5 -48.00 25.76 -9.75
CA VAL A 5 -49.35 25.22 -9.90
C VAL A 5 -49.54 24.22 -8.77
N GLN A 6 -50.09 24.69 -7.65
CA GLN A 6 -50.61 23.80 -6.62
C GLN A 6 -51.86 23.11 -7.15
N TRP A 7 -51.84 21.78 -7.22
CA TRP A 7 -53.04 20.97 -7.37
C TRP A 7 -53.49 20.54 -5.98
N GLU A 8 -54.45 21.27 -5.40
CA GLU A 8 -55.29 20.71 -4.35
C GLU A 8 -56.43 19.93 -5.03
N PRO A 9 -56.67 18.66 -4.66
CA PRO A 9 -57.93 18.03 -5.00
C PRO A 9 -59.01 18.84 -4.27
N ARG A 10 -59.83 19.58 -5.02
CA ARG A 10 -61.10 20.09 -4.48
C ARG A 10 -61.96 18.89 -4.13
N THR A 11 -61.96 18.51 -2.86
CA THR A 11 -62.94 17.64 -2.23
C THR A 11 -64.27 18.38 -2.14
N ASN A 12 -64.91 18.62 -3.28
CA ASN A 12 -66.34 18.86 -3.30
C ASN A 12 -67.05 17.51 -3.30
N TYR A 13 -66.97 16.80 -2.18
CA TYR A 13 -67.93 15.74 -1.89
C TYR A 13 -69.17 16.42 -1.30
N PRO A 14 -70.34 16.44 -1.97
CA PRO A 14 -71.57 16.60 -1.23
C PRO A 14 -71.64 15.41 -0.27
N GLU A 15 -71.69 15.67 1.03
CA GLU A 15 -71.97 14.67 2.06
C GLU A 15 -73.27 13.94 1.70
N LYS A 16 -73.16 12.81 1.03
CA LYS A 16 -74.19 11.79 1.01
C LYS A 16 -73.66 10.62 1.81
N GLN A 17 -74.17 10.53 3.04
CA GLN A 17 -74.13 9.33 3.85
C GLN A 17 -74.75 8.18 3.04
N GLY A 18 -74.01 7.08 2.92
CA GLY A 18 -74.52 5.80 2.44
C GLY A 18 -73.86 5.33 1.15
N GLU A 19 -73.49 4.05 1.16
CA GLU A 19 -73.05 3.24 0.02
C GLU A 19 -71.54 3.25 -0.30
N THR A 20 -70.82 2.51 0.54
CA THR A 20 -69.63 1.72 0.21
C THR A 20 -69.83 0.85 -1.04
N GLN A 21 -69.51 1.35 -2.25
CA GLN A 21 -69.17 0.54 -3.44
C GLN A 21 -68.67 1.41 -4.64
N GLY A 22 -67.68 2.27 -4.42
CA GLY A 22 -66.85 2.86 -5.49
C GLY A 22 -65.38 2.61 -5.18
N GLU A 23 -65.00 1.33 -5.05
CA GLU A 23 -64.23 0.57 -6.05
C GLU A 23 -62.91 1.28 -6.45
N MET A 24 -61.78 0.64 -6.12
CA MET A 24 -60.40 1.00 -6.49
C MET A 24 -60.21 1.52 -7.93
N GLN A 25 -61.15 1.25 -8.84
CA GLN A 25 -61.18 1.76 -10.20
C GLN A 25 -61.10 3.29 -10.28
N ASP A 26 -61.76 4.06 -9.40
CA ASP A 26 -61.74 5.53 -9.50
C ASP A 26 -60.38 6.14 -9.10
N GLY A 27 -59.63 5.50 -8.20
CA GLY A 27 -58.24 5.86 -7.88
C GLY A 27 -57.21 5.36 -8.90
N LEU A 28 -57.58 4.36 -9.73
CA LEU A 28 -56.79 3.85 -10.85
C LEU A 28 -57.05 4.62 -12.16
N GLN A 29 -58.11 5.44 -12.22
CA GLN A 29 -58.43 6.24 -13.39
C GLN A 29 -57.60 7.53 -13.40
N ALA A 30 -56.71 7.66 -14.39
CA ALA A 30 -56.07 8.93 -14.73
C ALA A 30 -57.09 9.85 -15.43
N ARG A 31 -58.11 10.33 -14.71
CA ARG A 31 -59.15 11.21 -15.27
C ARG A 31 -58.53 12.56 -15.65
N LEU A 32 -58.46 12.82 -16.96
CA LEU A 32 -57.97 14.08 -17.51
C LEU A 32 -59.14 15.05 -17.71
N HIS A 33 -59.13 16.16 -16.97
CA HIS A 33 -60.21 17.14 -16.99
C HIS A 33 -60.20 18.01 -18.26
N ASP A 34 -59.01 18.18 -18.86
CA ASP A 34 -58.83 18.85 -20.15
C ASP A 34 -57.75 18.11 -20.98
N PRO A 35 -58.17 17.15 -21.82
CA PRO A 35 -57.26 16.43 -22.71
C PRO A 35 -56.61 17.35 -23.74
N LEU A 36 -57.27 18.42 -24.17
CA LEU A 36 -56.75 19.38 -25.15
C LEU A 36 -55.60 20.19 -24.58
N TRP A 37 -55.68 20.57 -23.30
CA TRP A 37 -54.56 21.21 -22.61
C TRP A 37 -53.32 20.31 -22.56
N LEU A 38 -53.48 19.02 -22.24
CA LEU A 38 -52.38 18.07 -22.23
C LEU A 38 -51.78 17.89 -23.64
N LEU A 39 -52.61 17.68 -24.65
CA LEU A 39 -52.17 17.60 -26.05
C LEU A 39 -51.45 18.90 -26.48
N ALA A 40 -51.96 20.07 -26.10
CA ALA A 40 -51.31 21.35 -26.39
C ALA A 40 -49.95 21.49 -25.69
N ARG A 41 -49.80 20.94 -24.47
CA ARG A 41 -48.50 20.88 -23.77
C ARG A 41 -47.54 19.92 -24.45
N GLN A 42 -47.98 18.72 -24.84
CA GLN A 42 -47.19 17.78 -25.64
C GLN A 42 -46.71 18.42 -26.95
N TRP A 43 -47.58 19.19 -27.61
CA TRP A 43 -47.23 19.96 -28.80
C TRP A 43 -46.19 21.05 -28.51
N GLN A 44 -46.35 21.82 -27.43
CA GLN A 44 -45.41 22.87 -27.04
C GLN A 44 -44.01 22.32 -26.69
N PHE A 45 -43.94 21.13 -26.12
CA PHE A 45 -42.67 20.44 -25.82
C PHE A 45 -42.09 19.67 -27.01
N GLY A 46 -42.78 19.68 -28.15
CA GLY A 46 -42.32 18.99 -29.35
C GLY A 46 -42.46 17.47 -29.31
N GLU A 47 -43.29 16.90 -28.42
CA GLU A 47 -43.53 15.44 -28.38
C GLU A 47 -44.15 14.92 -29.69
N PHE A 48 -44.86 15.77 -30.44
CA PHE A 48 -45.39 15.41 -31.77
C PHE A 48 -44.41 15.64 -32.91
N THR A 49 -43.27 16.28 -32.65
CA THR A 49 -42.22 16.47 -33.65
C THR A 49 -41.54 15.14 -33.97
N GLY A 50 -41.62 14.15 -33.05
CA GLY A 50 -41.22 12.75 -33.25
C GLY A 50 -39.82 12.60 -33.81
N ASP A 51 -38.82 12.43 -32.95
CA ASP A 51 -37.48 12.10 -33.43
C ASP A 51 -37.39 10.61 -33.81
N ASP A 52 -36.72 10.30 -34.92
CA ASP A 52 -36.45 8.92 -35.35
C ASP A 52 -35.32 8.31 -34.51
N ALA A 53 -35.52 8.29 -33.20
CA ALA A 53 -34.55 7.90 -32.19
C ALA A 53 -35.12 6.77 -31.32
N GLY A 54 -34.79 5.53 -31.68
CA GLY A 54 -35.15 4.37 -30.87
C GLY A 54 -34.32 4.31 -29.58
N SER A 55 -34.96 4.04 -28.45
CA SER A 55 -34.24 3.83 -27.19
C SER A 55 -33.55 2.45 -27.17
N PRO A 56 -32.40 2.30 -26.47
CA PRO A 56 -31.79 0.99 -26.25
C PRO A 56 -32.75 0.00 -25.59
N ALA A 57 -33.02 -1.13 -26.27
CA ALA A 57 -33.92 -2.19 -25.79
C ALA A 57 -33.15 -3.47 -25.41
N ALA A 58 -32.02 -3.74 -26.05
CA ALA A 58 -31.11 -4.81 -25.68
C ALA A 58 -29.66 -4.41 -26.02
N ALA A 59 -28.70 -4.92 -25.25
CA ALA A 59 -27.29 -4.78 -25.56
C ALA A 59 -26.60 -6.15 -25.52
N HIS A 60 -25.77 -6.42 -26.52
CA HIS A 60 -24.85 -7.54 -26.55
C HIS A 60 -23.43 -6.99 -26.44
N VAL A 61 -22.71 -7.42 -25.40
CA VAL A 61 -21.34 -6.99 -25.13
C VAL A 61 -20.43 -8.20 -25.23
N VAL A 62 -19.34 -8.04 -25.97
CA VAL A 62 -18.21 -8.98 -25.95
C VAL A 62 -17.07 -8.29 -25.22
N MET A 63 -16.66 -8.90 -24.12
CA MET A 63 -15.53 -8.48 -23.30
C MET A 63 -14.34 -9.39 -23.60
N GLU A 64 -13.15 -8.83 -23.55
CA GLU A 64 -11.89 -9.56 -23.53
C GLU A 64 -11.17 -9.27 -22.22
N HIS A 65 -10.58 -10.31 -21.62
CA HIS A 65 -9.85 -10.25 -20.36
C HIS A 65 -8.49 -10.92 -20.52
N GLY A 66 -7.42 -10.13 -20.37
CA GLY A 66 -6.04 -10.56 -20.32
C GLY A 66 -5.49 -10.47 -18.90
N PRO A 67 -5.38 -11.57 -18.13
CA PRO A 67 -4.81 -11.50 -16.79
C PRO A 67 -3.32 -11.10 -16.86
N ILE A 68 -2.88 -10.26 -15.93
CA ILE A 68 -1.45 -10.03 -15.75
C ILE A 68 -0.80 -11.34 -15.28
N SER A 69 0.34 -11.66 -15.87
CA SER A 69 1.01 -12.96 -15.70
C SER A 69 2.49 -12.85 -15.36
N ARG A 70 3.05 -11.64 -15.50
CA ARG A 70 4.46 -11.37 -15.25
C ARG A 70 4.61 -10.15 -14.37
N TYR A 71 5.65 -10.19 -13.54
CA TYR A 71 6.04 -9.14 -12.63
C TYR A 71 7.55 -8.94 -12.70
N LEU A 72 7.98 -7.69 -12.83
CA LEU A 72 9.38 -7.28 -12.78
C LEU A 72 9.59 -6.41 -11.54
N PRO A 73 10.41 -6.83 -10.56
CA PRO A 73 10.78 -5.96 -9.45
C PRO A 73 11.79 -4.90 -9.90
N GLY A 74 11.64 -3.68 -9.41
CA GLY A 74 12.54 -2.57 -9.68
C GLY A 74 12.21 -1.82 -10.99
N PRO A 75 13.00 -0.77 -11.30
CA PRO A 75 12.80 0.01 -12.52
C PRO A 75 13.05 -0.84 -13.76
N LEU A 76 12.37 -0.49 -14.87
CA LEU A 76 12.63 -1.12 -16.16
C LEU A 76 14.11 -0.96 -16.56
N PRO A 77 14.80 -2.04 -16.95
CA PRO A 77 16.19 -1.96 -17.37
C PRO A 77 16.31 -1.22 -18.71
N THR A 78 17.43 -0.53 -18.91
CA THR A 78 17.73 0.17 -20.17
C THR A 78 17.83 -0.80 -21.36
N ASP A 79 18.26 -2.04 -21.11
CA ASP A 79 18.27 -3.12 -22.10
C ASP A 79 16.96 -3.91 -22.03
N PRO A 80 16.07 -3.84 -23.05
CA PRO A 80 14.80 -4.55 -23.06
C PRO A 80 14.94 -6.08 -22.94
N ALA A 81 16.05 -6.66 -23.36
CA ALA A 81 16.27 -8.11 -23.25
C ALA A 81 16.40 -8.59 -21.79
N GLN A 82 16.90 -7.72 -20.90
CA GLN A 82 17.01 -8.02 -19.49
C GLN A 82 15.65 -7.99 -18.79
N ALA A 83 14.71 -7.16 -19.25
CA ALA A 83 13.39 -7.04 -18.64
C ALA A 83 12.65 -8.38 -18.62
N LYS A 84 12.65 -9.10 -19.75
CA LYS A 84 12.03 -10.44 -19.84
C LYS A 84 12.72 -11.48 -18.96
N THR A 85 14.05 -11.42 -18.88
CA THR A 85 14.87 -12.37 -18.11
C THR A 85 14.70 -12.17 -16.60
N ASN A 86 14.58 -10.91 -16.17
CA ASN A 86 14.43 -10.54 -14.75
C ASN A 86 12.98 -10.61 -14.27
N ALA A 87 12.01 -10.59 -15.20
CA ALA A 87 10.61 -10.79 -14.88
C ALA A 87 10.35 -12.23 -14.41
N ILE A 88 9.41 -12.35 -13.48
CA ILE A 88 8.95 -13.61 -12.90
C ILE A 88 7.46 -13.81 -13.11
N ASP A 89 7.02 -15.06 -12.96
CA ASP A 89 5.60 -15.38 -13.03
C ASP A 89 4.84 -14.76 -11.85
N TYR A 90 3.68 -14.20 -12.16
CA TYR A 90 2.79 -13.57 -11.20
C TYR A 90 1.37 -14.06 -11.42
N SER A 91 0.64 -14.27 -10.32
CA SER A 91 -0.77 -14.67 -10.36
C SER A 91 -1.59 -13.72 -9.48
N PRO A 92 -2.49 -12.91 -10.09
CA PRO A 92 -3.33 -11.97 -9.34
C PRO A 92 -4.33 -12.67 -8.41
N ILE A 93 -4.57 -13.98 -8.61
CA ILE A 93 -5.50 -14.77 -7.79
C ILE A 93 -4.86 -15.20 -6.47
N THR A 94 -3.53 -15.36 -6.42
CA THR A 94 -2.84 -15.94 -5.27
C THR A 94 -2.20 -14.91 -4.35
N LEU A 95 -1.79 -13.76 -4.89
CA LEU A 95 -1.08 -12.74 -4.14
C LEU A 95 -1.53 -11.34 -4.60
N PRO A 96 -1.93 -10.45 -3.68
CA PRO A 96 -2.16 -9.04 -3.97
C PRO A 96 -0.88 -8.34 -4.45
N LEU A 97 -1.04 -7.31 -5.29
CA LEU A 97 0.09 -6.62 -5.90
C LEU A 97 0.88 -5.79 -4.89
N GLU A 98 0.23 -5.05 -4.00
CA GLU A 98 0.95 -4.29 -2.96
C GLU A 98 1.78 -5.22 -2.07
N THR A 99 1.24 -6.38 -1.67
CA THR A 99 2.00 -7.37 -0.91
C THR A 99 3.22 -7.88 -1.68
N MET A 100 3.09 -8.09 -3.00
CA MET A 100 4.21 -8.52 -3.84
C MET A 100 5.31 -7.47 -3.96
N VAL A 101 4.91 -6.21 -4.09
CA VAL A 101 5.78 -5.05 -4.32
C VAL A 101 6.49 -4.61 -3.04
N GLU A 102 5.75 -4.54 -1.93
CA GLU A 102 6.23 -3.90 -0.71
C GLU A 102 7.06 -4.81 0.17
N ARG A 103 6.80 -6.13 0.13
CA ARG A 103 7.38 -7.11 1.04
C ARG A 103 8.91 -7.03 1.09
N GLU A 104 9.43 -6.93 2.31
CA GLU A 104 10.87 -7.00 2.57
C GLU A 104 11.29 -8.34 3.20
N PRO A 105 12.57 -8.72 3.10
CA PRO A 105 13.09 -9.86 3.83
C PRO A 105 12.99 -9.60 5.33
N ILE A 106 12.38 -10.53 6.06
CA ILE A 106 12.34 -10.49 7.52
C ILE A 106 13.35 -11.51 8.01
N SER A 107 14.62 -11.10 8.03
CA SER A 107 15.72 -11.99 8.42
C SER A 107 15.48 -12.61 9.79
N HIS A 108 15.66 -13.93 9.86
CA HIS A 108 15.88 -14.66 11.10
C HIS A 108 17.29 -14.40 11.71
N GLY A 109 18.14 -13.59 11.06
CA GLY A 109 19.54 -13.39 11.45
C GLY A 109 20.01 -11.93 11.62
N GLY A 110 19.10 -10.95 11.70
CA GLY A 110 19.42 -9.57 12.12
C GLY A 110 19.42 -9.42 13.65
N PRO A 111 19.55 -8.20 14.23
CA PRO A 111 19.37 -7.99 15.67
C PRO A 111 18.08 -8.69 16.08
N GLN A 112 18.24 -9.79 16.82
CA GLN A 112 17.20 -10.81 16.91
C GLN A 112 15.95 -10.14 17.46
N ASN A 113 14.82 -10.26 16.76
CA ASN A 113 13.55 -9.92 17.37
C ASN A 113 13.29 -10.99 18.45
N LEU A 114 13.77 -10.71 19.66
CA LEU A 114 13.79 -11.61 20.83
C LEU A 114 12.37 -12.06 21.19
N ARG A 115 11.40 -11.17 20.98
CA ARG A 115 9.99 -11.48 21.15
C ARG A 115 9.53 -12.51 20.12
N ARG A 116 9.84 -12.32 18.84
CA ARG A 116 9.54 -13.30 17.79
C ARG A 116 10.23 -14.64 18.07
N ALA A 117 11.49 -14.62 18.51
CA ALA A 117 12.21 -15.83 18.90
C ALA A 117 11.46 -16.60 20.01
N ALA A 118 11.06 -15.89 21.07
CA ALA A 118 10.29 -16.46 22.16
C ALA A 118 8.91 -16.96 21.73
N GLU A 119 8.14 -16.17 20.96
CA GLU A 119 6.80 -16.53 20.48
C GLU A 119 6.84 -17.74 19.53
N ALA A 120 7.83 -17.80 18.64
CA ALA A 120 8.05 -18.93 17.74
C ALA A 120 8.43 -20.20 18.52
N GLY A 121 9.29 -20.11 19.54
CA GLY A 121 9.64 -21.25 20.39
C GLY A 121 8.47 -21.73 21.27
N LEU A 122 7.66 -20.82 21.79
CA LEU A 122 6.41 -21.18 22.48
C LEU A 122 5.43 -21.87 21.52
N HIS A 123 5.31 -21.39 20.29
CA HIS A 123 4.47 -22.03 19.29
C HIS A 123 4.97 -23.42 18.89
N PHE A 124 6.29 -23.63 18.79
CA PHE A 124 6.87 -24.96 18.61
C PHE A 124 6.41 -25.93 19.70
N PHE A 125 6.44 -25.52 20.98
CA PHE A 125 5.94 -26.38 22.06
C PHE A 125 4.43 -26.64 21.97
N ARG A 126 3.62 -25.68 21.54
CA ARG A 126 2.19 -25.92 21.29
C ARG A 126 1.98 -26.97 20.19
N ILE A 127 2.74 -26.91 19.11
CA ILE A 127 2.69 -27.92 18.03
C ILE A 127 3.18 -29.28 18.53
N LEU A 128 4.18 -29.30 19.40
CA LEU A 128 4.69 -30.54 19.97
C LEU A 128 3.66 -31.22 20.88
N GLU A 129 2.89 -30.44 21.64
CA GLU A 129 1.78 -30.92 22.47
C GLU A 129 0.67 -31.57 21.65
N THR A 130 0.38 -31.05 20.44
CA THR A 130 -0.64 -31.66 19.57
C THR A 130 -0.23 -33.01 18.99
N GLN A 131 1.03 -33.45 19.15
CA GLN A 131 1.48 -34.78 18.74
C GLN A 131 1.08 -35.90 19.72
N GLY A 132 0.38 -35.57 20.82
CA GLY A 132 -0.14 -36.55 21.77
C GLY A 132 0.96 -37.36 22.47
N LEU A 133 2.07 -36.72 22.83
CA LEU A 133 3.14 -37.33 23.61
C LEU A 133 2.69 -37.59 25.05
N GLU A 134 3.13 -38.70 25.62
CA GLU A 134 2.94 -38.97 27.05
C GLU A 134 3.57 -37.86 27.92
N PRO A 135 2.98 -37.50 29.07
CA PRO A 135 3.44 -36.35 29.88
C PRO A 135 4.93 -36.38 30.21
N HIS A 136 5.47 -37.56 30.52
CA HIS A 136 6.89 -37.73 30.81
C HIS A 136 7.77 -37.48 29.58
N ALA A 137 7.40 -38.02 28.41
CA ALA A 137 8.15 -37.81 27.18
C ALA A 137 8.12 -36.34 26.73
N MET A 138 6.98 -35.66 26.93
CA MET A 138 6.85 -34.23 26.68
C MET A 138 7.77 -33.41 27.60
N ALA A 139 7.85 -33.75 28.88
CA ALA A 139 8.75 -33.10 29.83
C ALA A 139 10.23 -33.26 29.44
N VAL A 140 10.63 -34.47 29.01
CA VAL A 140 11.99 -34.73 28.49
C VAL A 140 12.27 -33.87 27.26
N CYS A 141 11.36 -33.86 26.27
CA CYS A 141 11.53 -33.04 25.07
C CYS A 141 11.66 -31.55 25.41
N ARG A 142 10.78 -31.02 26.28
CA ARG A 142 10.86 -29.62 26.74
C ARG A 142 12.21 -29.30 27.34
N ASN A 143 12.70 -30.12 28.27
CA ASN A 143 13.99 -29.90 28.92
C ASN A 143 15.15 -29.92 27.92
N VAL A 144 15.16 -30.88 27.00
CA VAL A 144 16.19 -31.02 25.97
C VAL A 144 16.22 -29.81 25.04
N PHE A 145 15.06 -29.37 24.53
CA PHE A 145 15.00 -28.20 23.64
C PHE A 145 15.34 -26.89 24.37
N LEU A 146 14.92 -26.72 25.62
CA LEU A 146 15.32 -25.56 26.44
C LEU A 146 16.84 -25.55 26.72
N THR A 147 17.45 -26.72 26.90
CA THR A 147 18.89 -26.82 27.12
C THR A 147 19.69 -26.49 25.86
N ALA A 148 19.29 -27.01 24.69
CA ALA A 148 19.99 -26.76 23.44
C ALA A 148 19.74 -25.36 22.85
N TYR A 149 18.49 -24.92 22.92
CA TYR A 149 17.98 -23.76 22.19
C TYR A 149 17.27 -22.77 23.11
N GLY A 150 17.53 -22.76 24.41
CA GLY A 150 16.98 -21.75 25.31
C GLY A 150 17.40 -20.34 24.91
N LEU A 151 16.49 -19.39 25.07
CA LEU A 151 16.79 -17.95 24.90
C LEU A 151 17.88 -17.53 25.90
N HIS A 152 18.89 -16.79 25.44
CA HIS A 152 20.05 -16.42 26.25
C HIS A 152 19.68 -15.45 27.38
N SER A 153 20.51 -15.44 28.42
CA SER A 153 20.44 -14.42 29.47
C SER A 153 21.15 -13.14 29.00
N PRO A 154 20.67 -11.94 29.38
CA PRO A 154 21.26 -10.69 28.93
C PRO A 154 22.70 -10.54 29.44
N THR A 155 23.62 -10.30 28.50
CA THR A 155 25.05 -10.05 28.70
C THR A 155 25.30 -8.67 29.35
N GLU A 156 26.49 -8.44 29.91
CA GLU A 156 26.86 -7.12 30.48
C GLU A 156 26.94 -6.00 29.43
N GLU A 157 27.16 -6.35 28.16
CA GLU A 157 27.08 -5.39 27.06
C GLU A 157 25.64 -5.03 26.74
N GLU A 158 24.75 -6.03 26.60
CA GLU A 158 23.31 -5.79 26.41
C GLU A 158 22.73 -4.98 27.57
N ARG A 159 23.09 -5.29 28.82
CA ARG A 159 22.63 -4.52 30.01
C ARG A 159 22.97 -3.03 29.93
N ARG A 160 24.06 -2.67 29.26
CA ARG A 160 24.48 -1.26 29.07
C ARG A 160 23.80 -0.62 27.87
N ASN A 161 23.61 -1.37 26.78
CA ASN A 161 23.32 -0.81 25.47
C ASN A 161 21.87 -0.98 25.00
N ILE A 162 21.12 -1.98 25.47
CA ILE A 162 19.73 -2.17 25.05
C ILE A 162 18.73 -1.43 25.97
N ASP A 163 17.56 -1.14 25.41
CA ASP A 163 16.51 -0.39 26.09
C ASP A 163 15.95 -1.15 27.30
N GLY A 164 15.37 -0.40 28.24
CA GLY A 164 14.85 -0.97 29.48
C GLY A 164 13.71 -1.99 29.28
N GLU A 165 12.89 -1.86 28.23
CA GLU A 165 11.80 -2.79 27.97
C GLU A 165 12.33 -4.13 27.45
N SER A 166 13.25 -4.10 26.49
CA SER A 166 13.95 -5.29 25.99
C SER A 166 14.70 -6.04 27.09
N LEU A 167 15.35 -5.32 28.01
CA LEU A 167 16.01 -5.94 29.17
C LEU A 167 15.02 -6.63 30.11
N ARG A 168 13.90 -5.98 30.43
CA ARG A 168 12.85 -6.60 31.26
C ARG A 168 12.27 -7.85 30.59
N PHE A 169 12.05 -7.80 29.28
CA PHE A 169 11.58 -8.94 28.51
C PHE A 169 12.57 -10.12 28.58
N LEU A 170 13.86 -9.87 28.32
CA LEU A 170 14.91 -10.88 28.43
C LEU A 170 14.98 -11.48 29.83
N ASN A 171 14.96 -10.66 30.88
CA ASN A 171 15.00 -11.15 32.27
C ASN A 171 13.82 -12.08 32.61
N VAL A 172 12.65 -11.89 31.99
CA VAL A 172 11.48 -12.75 32.21
C VAL A 172 11.55 -14.04 31.38
N MET A 173 12.04 -13.96 30.15
CA MET A 173 11.95 -15.04 29.16
C MET A 173 13.20 -15.91 29.06
N ALA A 174 14.38 -15.36 29.38
CA ALA A 174 15.66 -16.05 29.31
C ALA A 174 15.58 -17.41 30.01
N THR A 175 16.11 -18.45 29.37
CA THR A 175 16.13 -19.85 29.84
C THR A 175 14.76 -20.53 30.04
N ARG A 176 13.64 -19.81 29.92
CA ARG A 176 12.27 -20.35 30.12
C ARG A 176 11.56 -20.70 28.82
N VAL A 177 12.03 -20.14 27.71
CA VAL A 177 11.50 -20.40 26.37
C VAL A 177 12.62 -20.81 25.43
N VAL A 178 12.24 -21.55 24.40
CA VAL A 178 13.12 -21.84 23.27
C VAL A 178 13.24 -20.56 22.43
N ASP A 179 14.47 -20.24 22.03
CA ASP A 179 14.76 -19.35 20.95
C ASP A 179 14.37 -20.04 19.63
N GLY A 180 13.16 -19.74 19.17
CA GLY A 180 12.63 -20.25 17.92
C GLY A 180 13.43 -19.78 16.70
N VAL A 181 14.12 -18.64 16.78
CA VAL A 181 14.96 -18.18 15.66
C VAL A 181 16.22 -19.05 15.54
N LYS A 182 16.89 -19.33 16.66
CA LYS A 182 18.04 -20.24 16.72
C LYS A 182 17.65 -21.66 16.33
N LEU A 183 16.49 -22.14 16.78
CA LEU A 183 15.96 -23.46 16.39
C LEU A 183 15.70 -23.52 14.88
N TYR A 184 15.05 -22.50 14.31
CA TYR A 184 14.78 -22.42 12.87
C TYR A 184 16.08 -22.46 12.06
N ALA A 185 17.08 -21.67 12.46
CA ALA A 185 18.38 -21.62 11.81
C ALA A 185 19.11 -22.98 11.80
N LYS A 186 18.93 -23.81 12.83
CA LYS A 186 19.47 -25.17 12.87
C LYS A 186 18.66 -26.15 12.01
N LEU A 187 17.33 -26.05 12.02
CA LEU A 187 16.46 -27.02 11.37
C LEU A 187 16.25 -26.78 9.86
N ALA A 188 16.26 -25.52 9.41
CA ALA A 188 16.01 -25.19 8.01
C ALA A 188 17.01 -25.85 7.04
N PRO A 189 18.35 -25.84 7.28
CA PRO A 189 19.31 -26.56 6.44
C PRO A 189 19.14 -28.09 6.50
N LEU A 190 18.74 -28.65 7.65
CA LEU A 190 18.49 -30.09 7.79
C LEU A 190 17.27 -30.53 6.97
N ARG A 191 16.20 -29.72 6.95
CA ARG A 191 15.02 -29.95 6.11
C ARG A 191 15.37 -29.92 4.62
N GLN A 192 16.15 -28.93 4.18
CA GLN A 192 16.57 -28.82 2.78
C GLN A 192 17.35 -30.06 2.30
N ASN A 193 18.12 -30.69 3.19
CA ASN A 193 18.87 -31.91 2.91
C ASN A 193 18.07 -33.21 3.15
N GLY A 194 16.80 -33.13 3.54
CA GLY A 194 15.98 -34.29 3.87
C GLY A 194 16.45 -35.07 5.12
N ARG A 195 17.18 -34.41 6.03
CA ARG A 195 17.87 -35.03 7.18
C ARG A 195 17.42 -34.44 8.52
N LEU A 196 16.15 -34.13 8.70
CA LEU A 196 15.65 -33.61 9.99
C LEU A 196 15.94 -34.55 11.17
N GLU A 197 16.00 -35.87 10.92
CA GLU A 197 16.34 -36.87 11.93
C GLU A 197 17.77 -36.73 12.47
N SER A 198 18.69 -36.14 11.71
CA SER A 198 20.07 -35.94 12.15
C SER A 198 20.19 -34.91 13.28
N LEU A 199 19.10 -34.24 13.65
CA LEU A 199 19.05 -33.47 14.90
C LEU A 199 19.34 -34.36 16.11
N PHE A 200 18.96 -35.64 16.08
CA PHE A 200 19.11 -36.56 17.21
C PHE A 200 20.48 -37.24 17.27
N ASP A 201 21.43 -36.87 16.41
CA ASP A 201 22.77 -37.45 16.40
C ASP A 201 23.65 -36.84 17.50
N ASP A 202 23.46 -35.55 17.79
CA ASP A 202 24.26 -34.80 18.75
C ASP A 202 23.52 -34.58 20.09
N ALA A 203 24.27 -34.51 21.19
CA ALA A 203 23.73 -34.06 22.47
C ALA A 203 23.38 -32.56 22.43
N PRO A 204 22.33 -32.09 23.15
CA PRO A 204 21.47 -32.87 24.05
C PRO A 204 20.25 -33.52 23.35
N THR A 205 20.03 -33.26 22.06
CA THR A 205 18.88 -33.78 21.30
C THR A 205 18.91 -35.29 21.12
N ALA A 206 20.09 -35.92 21.18
CA ALA A 206 20.26 -37.37 21.22
C ALA A 206 19.54 -38.04 22.41
N SER A 207 19.32 -37.33 23.53
CA SER A 207 18.63 -37.84 24.71
C SER A 207 17.11 -38.00 24.53
N ILE A 208 16.55 -37.57 23.39
CA ILE A 208 15.12 -37.76 23.09
C ILE A 208 14.86 -39.25 22.80
N PRO A 209 13.89 -39.89 23.51
CA PRO A 209 13.58 -41.31 23.35
C PRO A 209 13.23 -41.68 21.90
N THR A 210 13.77 -42.79 21.41
CA THR A 210 13.60 -43.24 20.01
C THR A 210 12.13 -43.43 19.62
N ASN A 211 11.28 -43.88 20.55
CA ASN A 211 9.85 -44.09 20.32
C ASN A 211 9.06 -42.80 20.08
N VAL A 212 9.61 -41.61 20.37
CA VAL A 212 8.93 -40.32 20.14
C VAL A 212 9.55 -39.48 19.01
N ARG A 213 10.74 -39.85 18.51
CA ARG A 213 11.49 -39.07 17.50
C ARG A 213 10.68 -38.77 16.24
N ALA A 214 9.95 -39.74 15.71
CA ALA A 214 9.10 -39.55 14.52
C ALA A 214 8.03 -38.45 14.72
N ARG A 215 7.41 -38.40 15.90
CA ARG A 215 6.43 -37.36 16.25
C ARG A 215 7.08 -35.99 16.43
N VAL A 216 8.30 -35.95 16.98
CA VAL A 216 9.09 -34.71 17.07
C VAL A 216 9.44 -34.19 15.67
N VAL A 217 9.83 -35.07 14.73
CA VAL A 217 10.10 -34.70 13.33
C VAL A 217 8.86 -34.15 12.64
N GLN A 218 7.69 -34.74 12.90
CA GLN A 218 6.42 -34.23 12.40
C GLN A 218 6.14 -32.82 12.95
N ALA A 219 6.30 -32.61 14.26
CA ALA A 219 6.15 -31.28 14.88
C ALA A 219 7.11 -30.25 14.30
N MET A 220 8.39 -30.60 14.12
CA MET A 220 9.39 -29.73 13.49
C MET A 220 9.00 -29.36 12.06
N THR A 221 8.49 -30.33 11.28
CA THR A 221 8.05 -30.09 9.90
C THR A 221 6.86 -29.13 9.85
N THR A 222 5.83 -29.37 10.69
CA THR A 222 4.66 -28.48 10.78
C THR A 222 5.08 -27.07 11.20
N TRP A 223 5.96 -26.96 12.19
CA TRP A 223 6.43 -25.67 12.70
C TRP A 223 7.30 -24.91 11.69
N LEU A 224 8.18 -25.59 10.94
CA LEU A 224 8.95 -24.97 9.86
C LEU A 224 8.03 -24.45 8.75
N ASN A 225 7.03 -25.24 8.34
CA ASN A 225 6.06 -24.82 7.32
C ASN A 225 5.25 -23.60 7.79
N TRP A 226 4.85 -23.56 9.06
CA TRP A 226 4.23 -22.38 9.65
C TRP A 226 5.19 -21.17 9.65
N SER A 227 6.45 -21.35 10.03
CA SER A 227 7.43 -20.27 10.11
C SER A 227 7.70 -19.65 8.73
N ASP A 228 7.75 -20.46 7.68
CA ASP A 228 7.92 -20.00 6.30
C ASP A 228 6.69 -19.25 5.78
N ALA A 229 5.49 -19.72 6.13
CA ALA A 229 4.23 -19.17 5.66
C ALA A 229 3.74 -17.95 6.46
N LEU A 230 4.31 -17.70 7.65
CA LEU A 230 3.85 -16.63 8.54
C LEU A 230 3.98 -15.25 7.90
N PHE A 231 5.05 -15.00 7.15
CA PHE A 231 5.30 -13.73 6.48
C PHE A 231 5.46 -13.92 4.98
N SER A 232 4.81 -13.07 4.20
CA SER A 232 5.12 -12.90 2.78
C SER A 232 6.48 -12.22 2.67
N GLN A 233 7.47 -12.94 2.14
CA GLN A 233 8.84 -12.46 1.98
C GLN A 233 9.27 -12.56 0.50
N PRO A 234 10.13 -11.66 0.04
CA PRO A 234 10.65 -11.71 -1.32
C PRO A 234 11.63 -12.88 -1.47
N ASN A 235 11.53 -13.57 -2.60
CA ASN A 235 12.48 -14.58 -3.09
C ASN A 235 13.29 -14.08 -4.30
N VAL A 236 13.12 -12.80 -4.62
CA VAL A 236 13.72 -12.08 -5.76
C VAL A 236 14.22 -10.72 -5.30
N GLN A 237 14.80 -9.94 -6.23
CA GLN A 237 15.18 -8.55 -5.99
C GLN A 237 13.98 -7.73 -5.47
N LEU A 238 14.28 -6.76 -4.60
CA LEU A 238 13.27 -5.86 -4.04
C LEU A 238 12.87 -4.80 -5.06
N SER A 239 11.60 -4.38 -5.01
CA SER A 239 11.11 -3.23 -5.79
C SER A 239 11.48 -1.89 -5.16
N TRP A 240 11.95 -1.90 -3.91
CA TRP A 240 12.39 -0.69 -3.22
C TRP A 240 13.69 -0.15 -3.82
N VAL A 241 13.61 1.06 -4.36
CA VAL A 241 14.72 1.82 -4.94
C VAL A 241 15.31 2.72 -3.84
N LYS A 242 16.44 2.28 -3.27
CA LYS A 242 17.01 2.89 -2.04
C LYS A 242 17.40 4.35 -2.20
N ASP A 243 17.90 4.75 -3.36
CA ASP A 243 18.38 6.11 -3.66
C ASP A 243 17.24 7.10 -3.96
N ARG A 244 16.03 6.61 -4.24
CA ARG A 244 14.81 7.38 -4.50
C ARG A 244 13.78 7.33 -3.37
N LEU A 245 13.91 6.31 -2.51
CA LEU A 245 13.02 6.05 -1.38
C LEU A 245 11.57 5.79 -1.82
N GLU A 246 11.42 5.03 -2.90
CA GLU A 246 10.14 4.65 -3.51
C GLU A 246 10.21 3.21 -4.01
N TYR A 247 9.06 2.67 -4.38
CA TYR A 247 8.98 1.41 -5.12
C TYR A 247 8.87 1.69 -6.62
N ALA A 248 9.59 0.91 -7.41
CA ALA A 248 9.43 0.84 -8.85
C ALA A 248 9.25 -0.62 -9.27
N PHE A 249 8.34 -0.88 -10.21
CA PHE A 249 8.09 -2.23 -10.74
C PHE A 249 7.31 -2.18 -12.05
N ALA A 250 7.23 -3.30 -12.76
CA ALA A 250 6.36 -3.44 -13.93
C ALA A 250 5.59 -4.75 -13.91
N VAL A 251 4.41 -4.75 -14.55
CA VAL A 251 3.59 -5.95 -14.77
C VAL A 251 3.24 -6.08 -16.25
N SER A 252 2.96 -7.29 -16.72
CA SER A 252 2.45 -7.48 -18.08
C SER A 252 1.39 -8.55 -18.20
N GLY A 253 0.52 -8.37 -19.19
CA GLY A 253 -0.52 -9.30 -19.59
C GLY A 253 -0.65 -9.36 -21.10
N ASN A 254 -1.19 -10.45 -21.62
CA ASN A 254 -1.50 -10.56 -23.05
C ASN A 254 -2.91 -10.02 -23.32
N THR A 255 -3.05 -9.39 -24.48
CA THR A 255 -4.31 -9.01 -25.11
C THR A 255 -4.42 -9.69 -26.48
N SER A 256 -5.57 -9.57 -27.14
CA SER A 256 -5.77 -10.12 -28.49
C SER A 256 -4.82 -9.50 -29.52
N GLU A 257 -4.29 -8.31 -29.23
CA GLU A 257 -3.38 -7.56 -30.08
C GLU A 257 -1.90 -7.67 -29.65
N GLY A 258 -1.59 -8.46 -28.62
CA GLY A 258 -0.24 -8.70 -28.12
C GLY A 258 -0.05 -8.40 -26.64
N GLU A 259 1.20 -8.49 -26.18
CA GLU A 259 1.57 -8.18 -24.81
C GLU A 259 1.51 -6.67 -24.54
N VAL A 260 1.01 -6.31 -23.36
CA VAL A 260 1.03 -4.94 -22.84
C VAL A 260 1.82 -4.93 -21.54
N VAL A 261 2.81 -4.04 -21.47
CA VAL A 261 3.62 -3.80 -20.27
C VAL A 261 3.16 -2.51 -19.60
N LEU A 262 2.81 -2.62 -18.32
CA LEU A 262 2.45 -1.52 -17.45
C LEU A 262 3.57 -1.29 -16.44
N ASN A 263 4.21 -0.13 -16.53
CA ASN A 263 5.26 0.33 -15.63
C ASN A 263 4.64 1.16 -14.51
N ALA A 264 5.05 0.92 -13.26
CA ALA A 264 4.80 1.79 -12.12
C ALA A 264 6.15 2.42 -11.74
N PRO A 265 6.49 3.60 -12.31
CA PRO A 265 7.80 4.20 -12.15
C PRO A 265 8.03 4.71 -10.73
N GLU A 266 6.97 5.14 -10.04
CA GLU A 266 7.00 5.69 -8.69
C GLU A 266 5.76 5.20 -7.92
N TYR A 267 5.99 4.48 -6.83
CA TYR A 267 4.96 4.04 -5.90
C TYR A 267 5.42 4.24 -4.45
N LEU A 268 4.67 5.04 -3.69
CA LEU A 268 5.04 5.45 -2.33
C LEU A 268 3.88 5.50 -1.32
N GLU A 269 2.63 5.39 -1.76
CA GLU A 269 1.44 5.72 -0.97
C GLU A 269 0.79 4.53 -0.24
N GLY A 270 1.26 3.30 -0.46
CA GLY A 270 0.72 2.09 0.20
C GLY A 270 -0.64 1.62 -0.34
N ARG A 271 -1.11 2.22 -1.45
CA ARG A 271 -2.28 1.76 -2.21
C ARG A 271 -2.04 1.98 -3.69
N LEU A 272 -2.18 0.93 -4.49
CA LEU A 272 -2.11 1.02 -5.93
C LEU A 272 -3.49 1.34 -6.52
N ASP A 273 -3.50 1.96 -7.69
CA ASP A 273 -4.69 2.12 -8.52
C ASP A 273 -4.28 2.18 -10.00
N TRP A 274 -5.25 2.19 -10.92
CA TRP A 274 -5.00 2.16 -12.36
C TRP A 274 -4.09 3.32 -12.83
N PHE A 275 -4.18 4.49 -12.18
CA PHE A 275 -3.36 5.67 -12.49
C PHE A 275 -1.92 5.56 -11.98
N SER A 276 -1.60 4.57 -11.14
CA SER A 276 -0.21 4.28 -10.73
C SER A 276 0.62 3.67 -11.87
N PHE A 277 -0.03 3.34 -12.99
CA PHE A 277 0.58 2.62 -14.10
C PHE A 277 0.60 3.45 -15.37
N VAL A 278 1.71 3.36 -16.10
CA VAL A 278 1.89 3.90 -17.43
C VAL A 278 2.30 2.80 -18.39
N MET A 279 1.87 2.90 -19.64
CA MET A 279 2.15 1.90 -20.65
C MET A 279 3.52 2.11 -21.29
N ASN A 280 4.30 1.04 -21.37
CA ASN A 280 5.59 1.01 -22.05
C ASN A 280 5.52 0.12 -23.30
N PRO A 281 5.53 0.69 -24.52
CA PRO A 281 5.37 -0.08 -25.75
C PRO A 281 6.68 -0.71 -26.27
N THR A 282 7.83 -0.41 -25.66
CA THR A 282 9.16 -0.78 -26.19
C THR A 282 9.76 -2.02 -25.53
N VAL A 283 9.12 -2.55 -24.48
CA VAL A 283 9.62 -3.65 -23.67
C VAL A 283 8.60 -4.78 -23.62
N SER A 284 9.08 -6.01 -23.45
CA SER A 284 8.29 -7.22 -23.23
C SER A 284 8.77 -7.90 -21.96
N LEU A 285 7.84 -8.37 -21.10
CA LEU A 285 8.16 -9.17 -19.92
C LEU A 285 7.89 -10.67 -20.14
N GLY A 286 7.34 -11.03 -21.31
CA GLY A 286 7.06 -12.41 -21.69
C GLY A 286 5.74 -12.93 -21.14
N ALA A 287 4.67 -12.13 -21.17
CA ALA A 287 3.33 -12.57 -20.77
C ALA A 287 2.92 -13.86 -21.48
N SER A 288 2.37 -14.81 -20.72
CA SER A 288 2.12 -16.18 -21.17
C SER A 288 0.67 -16.63 -21.06
N GLN A 289 -0.13 -16.00 -20.20
CA GLN A 289 -1.54 -16.31 -20.05
C GLN A 289 -2.33 -15.87 -21.30
N GLY A 290 -3.32 -16.67 -21.69
CA GLY A 290 -4.20 -16.37 -22.83
C GLY A 290 -5.32 -15.38 -22.48
N VAL A 291 -5.85 -14.73 -23.51
CA VAL A 291 -7.00 -13.84 -23.41
C VAL A 291 -8.27 -14.67 -23.36
N LYS A 292 -9.16 -14.37 -22.41
CA LYS A 292 -10.51 -14.95 -22.37
C LYS A 292 -11.49 -13.96 -22.97
N SER A 293 -12.44 -14.47 -23.76
CA SER A 293 -13.55 -13.66 -24.26
C SER A 293 -14.84 -14.14 -23.63
N GLU A 294 -15.64 -13.18 -23.16
CA GLU A 294 -16.94 -13.42 -22.54
C GLU A 294 -18.00 -12.60 -23.28
N THR A 295 -19.16 -13.20 -23.49
CA THR A 295 -20.30 -12.52 -24.14
C THR A 295 -21.43 -12.44 -23.14
N ALA A 296 -21.98 -11.24 -22.99
CA ALA A 296 -23.10 -10.98 -22.10
C ALA A 296 -24.19 -10.20 -22.84
N THR A 297 -25.45 -10.48 -22.45
CA THR A 297 -26.64 -9.84 -23.02
C THR A 297 -27.40 -9.18 -21.91
N PHE A 298 -27.77 -7.92 -22.10
CA PHE A 298 -28.39 -7.08 -21.07
C PHE A 298 -29.61 -6.34 -21.61
N LEU A 299 -30.49 -5.98 -20.70
CA LEU A 299 -31.46 -4.92 -20.91
C LEU A 299 -30.82 -3.62 -20.39
N PRO A 300 -30.44 -2.68 -21.26
CA PRO A 300 -29.86 -1.41 -20.83
C PRO A 300 -30.81 -0.72 -19.85
N THR A 301 -30.28 -0.27 -18.73
CA THR A 301 -31.07 0.47 -17.73
C THR A 301 -30.66 1.93 -17.76
N PRO A 302 -31.60 2.89 -17.82
CA PRO A 302 -31.26 4.30 -17.73
C PRO A 302 -30.44 4.59 -16.46
N VAL A 303 -29.47 5.49 -16.57
CA VAL A 303 -28.74 6.00 -15.40
C VAL A 303 -29.75 6.67 -14.46
N THR A 304 -29.66 6.35 -13.18
CA THR A 304 -30.43 7.01 -12.13
C THR A 304 -29.50 7.45 -11.01
N PHE A 305 -29.76 8.63 -10.44
CA PHE A 305 -29.00 9.17 -9.32
C PHE A 305 -29.92 9.94 -8.37
N ARG A 306 -29.46 10.16 -7.14
CA ARG A 306 -30.26 10.89 -6.14
C ARG A 306 -30.40 12.36 -6.55
N GLY A 307 -31.63 12.88 -6.49
CA GLY A 307 -31.96 14.24 -6.93
C GLY A 307 -31.98 14.41 -8.45
N MET A 308 -31.99 13.31 -9.22
CA MET A 308 -32.16 13.37 -10.66
C MET A 308 -33.51 14.05 -11.00
N PRO A 309 -33.52 15.09 -11.83
CA PRO A 309 -34.77 15.72 -12.26
C PRO A 309 -35.67 14.70 -12.95
N ALA A 310 -36.99 14.79 -12.72
CA ALA A 310 -37.94 14.00 -13.50
C ALA A 310 -37.77 14.30 -14.99
N SER A 311 -37.71 13.24 -15.81
CA SER A 311 -37.76 13.32 -17.27
C SER A 311 -39.14 13.69 -17.84
N ARG A 312 -40.06 14.18 -16.98
CA ARG A 312 -41.45 14.52 -17.30
C ARG A 312 -41.80 15.92 -16.83
N LEU A 313 -43.06 16.31 -17.05
CA LEU A 313 -43.58 17.68 -16.91
C LEU A 313 -43.19 18.41 -15.61
N TRP A 314 -43.27 17.73 -14.46
CA TRP A 314 -42.80 18.25 -13.17
C TRP A 314 -42.85 17.16 -12.09
N GLU A 315 -41.97 17.26 -11.10
CA GLU A 315 -42.09 16.58 -9.82
C GLU A 315 -41.71 17.54 -8.69
N PHE A 316 -42.15 17.24 -7.46
CA PHE A 316 -41.59 17.90 -6.28
C PHE A 316 -40.32 17.16 -5.88
N GLU A 317 -39.17 17.76 -6.16
CA GLU A 317 -37.87 17.16 -5.87
C GLU A 317 -37.65 16.96 -4.36
N ASP A 318 -36.98 15.87 -4.01
CA ASP A 318 -36.53 15.60 -2.64
C ASP A 318 -35.44 16.62 -2.25
N ALA A 319 -35.71 17.44 -1.22
CA ALA A 319 -34.81 18.49 -0.75
C ALA A 319 -33.43 17.98 -0.25
N ARG A 320 -33.22 16.67 -0.14
CA ARG A 320 -31.93 16.07 0.25
C ARG A 320 -30.81 16.37 -0.75
N VAL A 321 -31.11 16.57 -2.04
CA VAL A 321 -30.11 16.92 -3.06
C VAL A 321 -30.65 18.07 -3.90
N ASN A 322 -29.88 19.14 -4.03
CA ASN A 322 -30.27 20.33 -4.81
C ASN A 322 -29.11 20.76 -5.71
N PHE A 323 -29.15 20.33 -6.98
CA PHE A 323 -28.12 20.65 -7.97
C PHE A 323 -28.09 22.15 -8.32
N ALA A 324 -29.22 22.85 -8.23
CA ALA A 324 -29.28 24.30 -8.52
C ALA A 324 -28.55 25.17 -7.46
N LYS A 325 -28.24 24.62 -6.28
CA LYS A 325 -27.45 25.28 -5.23
C LYS A 325 -25.96 24.96 -5.27
N VAL A 326 -25.52 24.16 -6.23
CA VAL A 326 -24.11 23.85 -6.41
C VAL A 326 -23.40 25.10 -6.94
N ASP A 327 -22.69 25.79 -6.06
CA ASP A 327 -21.91 26.99 -6.40
C ASP A 327 -20.63 26.58 -7.14
N ALA A 328 -20.44 26.99 -8.38
CA ALA A 328 -19.28 26.60 -9.19
C ALA A 328 -18.58 27.85 -9.75
N ASN A 329 -17.27 27.96 -9.49
CA ASN A 329 -16.45 28.98 -10.14
C ASN A 329 -16.21 28.60 -11.62
N PRO A 330 -15.91 29.57 -12.51
CA PRO A 330 -15.64 29.28 -13.92
C PRO A 330 -14.48 28.29 -14.17
N HIS A 331 -13.59 28.12 -13.19
CA HIS A 331 -12.46 27.20 -13.26
C HIS A 331 -12.78 25.80 -12.66
N ASP A 332 -13.96 25.61 -12.06
CA ASP A 332 -14.38 24.35 -11.46
C ASP A 332 -15.08 23.45 -12.51
N LEU A 333 -14.31 23.05 -13.52
CA LEU A 333 -14.82 22.30 -14.67
C LEU A 333 -15.52 21.00 -14.27
N ALA A 334 -15.00 20.28 -13.27
CA ALA A 334 -15.60 19.03 -12.82
C ALA A 334 -17.01 19.24 -12.22
N ARG A 335 -17.17 20.28 -11.40
CA ARG A 335 -18.47 20.64 -10.82
C ARG A 335 -19.43 21.12 -11.90
N LEU A 336 -18.96 21.92 -12.85
CA LEU A 336 -19.77 22.39 -13.99
C LEU A 336 -20.25 21.21 -14.85
N LEU A 337 -19.36 20.27 -15.21
CA LEU A 337 -19.71 19.07 -15.97
C LEU A 337 -20.73 18.19 -15.23
N LEU A 338 -20.59 18.03 -13.91
CA LEU A 338 -21.56 17.29 -13.11
C LEU A 338 -22.94 17.95 -13.14
N VAL A 339 -23.02 19.27 -12.96
CA VAL A 339 -24.29 20.01 -12.98
C VAL A 339 -24.94 19.94 -14.37
N GLU A 340 -24.15 20.11 -15.43
CA GLU A 340 -24.63 20.00 -16.81
C GLU A 340 -25.14 18.60 -17.14
N PHE A 341 -24.37 17.56 -16.78
CA PHE A 341 -24.82 16.17 -16.90
C PHE A 341 -26.12 15.95 -16.13
N SER A 342 -26.17 16.33 -14.85
CA SER A 342 -27.32 16.05 -13.98
C SER A 342 -28.60 16.78 -14.39
N LEU A 343 -28.50 17.98 -14.97
CA LEU A 343 -29.67 18.81 -15.30
C LEU A 343 -30.10 18.72 -16.77
N VAL A 344 -29.17 18.47 -17.69
CA VAL A 344 -29.42 18.58 -19.14
C VAL A 344 -29.36 17.23 -19.85
N TYR A 345 -28.38 16.38 -19.51
CA TYR A 345 -28.06 15.19 -20.32
C TYR A 345 -28.37 13.86 -19.64
N GLY A 346 -28.65 13.83 -18.32
CA GLY A 346 -28.71 12.60 -17.54
C GLY A 346 -29.79 11.59 -17.98
N ASN A 347 -30.79 12.03 -18.75
CA ASN A 347 -31.88 11.20 -19.28
C ASN A 347 -31.50 10.32 -20.48
N ASP A 348 -30.39 10.61 -21.17
CA ASP A 348 -29.98 9.89 -22.39
C ASP A 348 -28.85 8.87 -22.15
N TRP A 349 -28.56 8.58 -20.89
CA TRP A 349 -27.48 7.67 -20.50
C TRP A 349 -28.02 6.34 -20.01
N PHE A 350 -27.38 5.26 -20.43
CA PHE A 350 -27.72 3.89 -20.06
C PHE A 350 -26.50 3.19 -19.46
N VAL A 351 -26.75 2.30 -18.50
CA VAL A 351 -25.73 1.47 -17.86
C VAL A 351 -25.88 0.03 -18.31
N VAL A 352 -24.74 -0.56 -18.65
CA VAL A 352 -24.58 -2.00 -18.85
C VAL A 352 -23.54 -2.50 -17.84
N PRO A 353 -23.96 -3.20 -16.77
CA PRO A 353 -23.02 -3.70 -15.78
C PRO A 353 -22.22 -4.86 -16.36
N VAL A 354 -20.89 -4.77 -16.31
CA VAL A 354 -19.99 -5.84 -16.74
C VAL A 354 -19.12 -6.30 -15.56
N GLU A 355 -19.00 -7.60 -15.38
CA GLU A 355 -18.07 -8.16 -14.42
C GLU A 355 -16.67 -8.23 -15.06
N ILE A 356 -15.66 -7.82 -14.31
CA ILE A 356 -14.27 -7.82 -14.76
C ILE A 356 -13.42 -8.57 -13.75
N SER A 357 -12.49 -9.39 -14.26
CA SER A 357 -11.56 -10.12 -13.41
C SER A 357 -10.53 -9.18 -12.80
N VAL A 358 -10.29 -9.31 -11.49
CA VAL A 358 -9.24 -8.57 -10.78
C VAL A 358 -7.86 -8.95 -11.34
N GLY A 359 -6.99 -7.96 -11.52
CA GLY A 359 -5.67 -8.15 -12.12
C GLY A 359 -5.72 -8.48 -13.61
N SER A 360 -6.63 -7.86 -14.35
CA SER A 360 -6.74 -8.06 -15.80
C SER A 360 -6.75 -6.75 -16.58
N LEU A 361 -6.18 -6.83 -17.78
CA LEU A 361 -6.37 -5.88 -18.87
C LEU A 361 -7.66 -6.28 -19.58
N SER A 362 -8.69 -5.45 -19.44
CA SER A 362 -10.01 -5.72 -20.00
C SER A 362 -10.36 -4.70 -21.09
N ARG A 363 -11.07 -5.13 -22.14
CA ARG A 363 -11.66 -4.23 -23.15
C ARG A 363 -13.01 -4.72 -23.61
N VAL A 364 -13.86 -3.78 -24.03
CA VAL A 364 -15.06 -4.06 -24.81
C VAL A 364 -14.64 -4.23 -26.26
N SER A 365 -14.56 -5.48 -26.74
CA SER A 365 -14.18 -5.74 -28.15
C SER A 365 -15.34 -5.48 -29.11
N SER A 366 -16.58 -5.66 -28.65
CA SER A 366 -17.80 -5.35 -29.42
C SER A 366 -18.96 -4.99 -28.50
N LEU A 367 -19.67 -3.91 -28.83
CA LEU A 367 -20.93 -3.52 -28.20
C LEU A 367 -21.98 -3.35 -29.31
N ILE A 368 -22.99 -4.22 -29.33
CA ILE A 368 -24.11 -4.13 -30.25
C ILE A 368 -25.35 -3.75 -29.46
N VAL A 369 -25.93 -2.60 -29.77
CA VAL A 369 -27.18 -2.14 -29.17
C VAL A 369 -28.32 -2.38 -30.16
N THR A 370 -29.38 -3.02 -29.69
CA THR A 370 -30.65 -3.13 -30.41
C THR A 370 -31.62 -2.10 -29.85
N ASN A 371 -32.18 -1.24 -30.70
CA ASN A 371 -33.15 -0.23 -30.27
C ASN A 371 -34.59 -0.78 -30.24
N THR A 372 -35.54 0.03 -29.78
CA THR A 372 -36.97 -0.30 -29.70
C THR A 372 -37.62 -0.59 -31.05
N PHE A 373 -37.02 -0.15 -32.16
CA PHE A 373 -37.47 -0.44 -33.52
C PHE A 373 -36.85 -1.73 -34.11
N GLY A 374 -35.96 -2.39 -33.35
CA GLY A 374 -35.30 -3.64 -33.75
C GLY A 374 -34.03 -3.46 -34.58
N GLU A 375 -33.58 -2.22 -34.77
CA GLU A 375 -32.34 -1.92 -35.49
C GLU A 375 -31.13 -2.24 -34.62
N ARG A 376 -30.07 -2.77 -35.23
CA ARG A 376 -28.83 -3.16 -34.55
C ARG A 376 -27.71 -2.23 -34.93
N MET A 377 -27.12 -1.58 -33.94
CA MET A 377 -26.02 -0.63 -34.09
C MET A 377 -24.78 -1.18 -33.40
N LEU A 378 -23.66 -1.24 -34.13
CA LEU A 378 -22.35 -1.46 -33.54
C LEU A 378 -21.87 -0.13 -32.96
N ILE A 379 -21.67 -0.08 -31.65
CA ILE A 379 -21.22 1.12 -30.94
C ILE A 379 -19.70 1.08 -30.85
N PRO A 380 -18.98 1.99 -31.54
CA PRO A 380 -17.53 2.08 -31.43
C PRO A 380 -17.10 2.65 -30.08
N HIS A 381 -15.91 2.28 -29.62
CA HIS A 381 -15.27 2.94 -28.48
C HIS A 381 -14.96 4.41 -28.80
N THR A 382 -15.04 5.29 -27.80
CA THR A 382 -14.85 6.75 -27.95
C THR A 382 -13.52 7.10 -28.62
N THR A 383 -12.44 6.40 -28.29
CA THR A 383 -11.12 6.60 -28.92
C THR A 383 -11.10 6.36 -30.44
N LYS A 384 -12.02 5.55 -30.97
CA LYS A 384 -12.18 5.33 -32.43
C LYS A 384 -12.99 6.46 -33.08
N VAL A 385 -13.85 7.13 -32.32
CA VAL A 385 -14.69 8.24 -32.78
C VAL A 385 -13.90 9.55 -32.75
N ASP A 386 -13.27 9.85 -31.61
CA ASP A 386 -12.53 11.10 -31.38
C ASP A 386 -11.13 11.09 -32.03
N GLY A 387 -10.61 9.89 -32.29
CA GLY A 387 -9.28 9.67 -32.86
C GLY A 387 -8.14 9.75 -31.84
N ALA A 388 -6.98 9.20 -32.22
CA ALA A 388 -5.81 9.06 -31.33
C ALA A 388 -5.20 10.40 -30.87
N ALA A 389 -5.50 11.49 -31.57
CA ALA A 389 -4.99 12.84 -31.28
C ALA A 389 -5.93 13.67 -30.39
N SER A 390 -7.03 13.09 -29.88
CA SER A 390 -7.95 13.82 -29.00
C SER A 390 -7.23 14.32 -27.74
N PRO A 391 -7.25 15.64 -27.46
CA PRO A 391 -6.52 16.23 -26.35
C PRO A 391 -7.13 15.90 -24.99
N TRP A 392 -8.40 15.47 -24.95
CA TRP A 392 -9.13 15.15 -23.73
C TRP A 392 -9.55 13.69 -23.71
N ARG A 393 -9.01 12.95 -22.74
CA ARG A 393 -9.35 11.55 -22.48
C ARG A 393 -9.37 11.33 -20.97
N MET A 394 -10.32 10.52 -20.51
CA MET A 394 -10.44 10.13 -19.11
C MET A 394 -10.48 8.60 -19.04
N PHE A 395 -9.98 8.04 -17.94
CA PHE A 395 -10.00 6.59 -17.67
C PHE A 395 -9.25 5.73 -18.72
N CYS A 396 -8.22 6.29 -19.35
CA CYS A 396 -7.33 5.59 -20.27
C CYS A 396 -5.92 5.47 -19.66
N LEU A 397 -5.22 4.39 -19.98
CA LEU A 397 -3.80 4.24 -19.64
C LEU A 397 -2.94 5.23 -20.42
N SER A 398 -2.12 6.02 -19.72
CA SER A 398 -1.19 6.97 -20.33
C SER A 398 0.09 6.28 -20.80
N ARG A 399 0.74 6.84 -21.82
CA ARG A 399 2.10 6.45 -22.22
C ARG A 399 3.09 6.81 -21.11
N ASP A 400 4.10 5.96 -20.93
CA ASP A 400 5.26 6.28 -20.09
C ASP A 400 5.97 7.56 -20.61
N PRO A 401 6.01 8.65 -19.82
CA PRO A 401 6.58 9.91 -20.26
C PRO A 401 8.10 9.85 -20.45
N LEU A 402 8.77 8.87 -19.85
CA LEU A 402 10.22 8.68 -19.98
C LEU A 402 10.61 7.99 -21.30
N VAL A 403 9.64 7.40 -22.01
CA VAL A 403 9.88 6.76 -23.29
C VAL A 403 9.64 7.77 -24.41
N ALA A 404 10.72 8.15 -25.11
CA ALA A 404 10.67 9.05 -26.25
C ALA A 404 9.55 8.66 -27.24
N SER A 405 8.83 9.67 -27.74
CA SER A 405 7.81 9.46 -28.77
C SER A 405 8.47 8.95 -30.05
N SER A 406 7.79 8.00 -30.70
CA SER A 406 8.20 7.43 -31.97
C SER A 406 6.93 6.98 -32.70
N ALA A 407 6.91 7.07 -34.03
CA ALA A 407 5.71 6.71 -34.80
C ALA A 407 5.25 5.26 -34.50
N GLU A 408 6.19 4.34 -34.35
CA GLU A 408 5.92 2.94 -34.00
C GLU A 408 5.39 2.79 -32.57
N GLY A 409 6.01 3.47 -31.60
CA GLY A 409 5.55 3.45 -30.21
C GLY A 409 4.19 4.13 -30.04
N ASP A 410 3.94 5.23 -30.74
CA ASP A 410 2.67 5.96 -30.70
C ASP A 410 1.54 5.13 -31.33
N ALA A 411 1.84 4.39 -32.41
CA ALA A 411 0.91 3.42 -32.97
C ALA A 411 0.64 2.26 -32.00
N ALA A 412 1.67 1.74 -31.31
CA ALA A 412 1.50 0.70 -30.30
C ALA A 412 0.65 1.18 -29.11
N VAL A 413 0.92 2.38 -28.59
CA VAL A 413 0.09 2.99 -27.53
C VAL A 413 -1.35 3.14 -27.99
N SER A 414 -1.57 3.59 -29.24
CA SER A 414 -2.91 3.79 -29.80
C SER A 414 -3.76 2.53 -29.88
N LYS A 415 -3.14 1.35 -30.08
CA LYS A 415 -3.82 0.04 -30.09
C LYS A 415 -4.42 -0.37 -28.75
N PHE A 416 -3.90 0.21 -27.66
CA PHE A 416 -4.22 -0.21 -26.29
C PHE A 416 -4.97 0.87 -25.49
N GLN A 417 -5.41 1.94 -26.15
CA GLN A 417 -6.09 3.07 -25.48
C GLN A 417 -7.51 2.75 -24.99
N ASP A 418 -8.09 1.65 -25.47
CA ASP A 418 -9.41 1.14 -25.06
C ASP A 418 -9.32 0.08 -23.94
N LEU A 419 -8.11 -0.15 -23.39
CA LEU A 419 -7.92 -1.04 -22.26
C LEU A 419 -8.28 -0.35 -20.95
N PHE A 420 -9.06 -1.06 -20.16
CA PHE A 420 -9.26 -0.79 -18.74
C PHE A 420 -8.40 -1.76 -17.93
N PHE A 421 -7.58 -1.23 -17.02
CA PHE A 421 -6.80 -2.05 -16.10
C PHE A 421 -7.44 -2.01 -14.72
N LEU A 422 -7.85 -3.18 -14.22
CA LEU A 422 -8.23 -3.35 -12.83
C LEU A 422 -7.06 -3.99 -12.07
N PRO A 423 -6.20 -3.22 -11.38
CA PRO A 423 -5.07 -3.79 -10.66
C PRO A 423 -5.53 -4.71 -9.52
N PRO A 424 -4.77 -5.76 -9.18
CA PRO A 424 -5.08 -6.65 -8.06
C PRO A 424 -4.65 -6.02 -6.74
N VAL A 425 -5.43 -5.03 -6.32
CA VAL A 425 -5.16 -4.16 -5.16
C VAL A 425 -5.80 -4.71 -3.88
N LEU A 426 -5.16 -4.45 -2.75
CA LEU A 426 -5.67 -4.83 -1.44
C LEU A 426 -7.02 -4.19 -1.12
N GLY A 427 -7.88 -4.98 -0.46
CA GLY A 427 -9.05 -4.48 0.24
C GLY A 427 -8.68 -3.88 1.61
N VAL A 428 -9.58 -4.02 2.58
CA VAL A 428 -9.32 -3.56 3.95
C VAL A 428 -8.24 -4.41 4.61
N GLY A 429 -7.22 -3.75 5.17
CA GLY A 429 -6.12 -4.36 5.91
C GLY A 429 -5.98 -3.81 7.34
N LEU A 430 -5.12 -4.46 8.12
CA LEU A 430 -4.63 -3.98 9.40
C LEU A 430 -3.18 -3.51 9.22
N GLU A 431 -2.87 -2.34 9.74
CA GLU A 431 -1.51 -1.80 9.79
C GLU A 431 -1.08 -1.69 11.26
N SER A 432 0.13 -2.13 11.55
CA SER A 432 0.73 -2.03 12.90
C SER A 432 1.17 -0.58 13.21
N ALA A 433 1.57 -0.33 14.45
CA ALA A 433 2.33 0.88 14.75
C ALA A 433 3.63 0.90 13.93
N VAL A 434 4.05 2.10 13.53
CA VAL A 434 5.30 2.30 12.78
C VAL A 434 6.47 1.76 13.59
N VAL A 435 7.19 0.78 13.04
CA VAL A 435 8.35 0.15 13.69
C VAL A 435 9.66 0.87 13.37
N GLU A 436 9.68 1.67 12.31
CA GLU A 436 10.80 2.57 11.99
C GLU A 436 10.26 3.86 11.36
N ASP A 437 10.73 5.03 11.82
CA ASP A 437 10.33 6.36 11.34
C ASP A 437 11.58 7.22 11.18
N VAL A 438 11.92 7.53 9.93
CA VAL A 438 13.06 8.39 9.57
C VAL A 438 12.54 9.69 8.96
N LEU A 439 12.94 10.81 9.55
CA LEU A 439 12.66 12.14 9.03
C LEU A 439 13.92 12.69 8.34
N LEU A 440 13.81 12.95 7.05
CA LEU A 440 14.79 13.66 6.24
C LEU A 440 14.46 15.15 6.26
N LEU A 441 15.45 15.98 6.59
CA LEU A 441 15.28 17.44 6.67
C LEU A 441 16.55 18.18 6.25
N ARG A 442 16.39 19.44 5.86
CA ARG A 442 17.49 20.39 5.67
C ARG A 442 17.63 21.26 6.92
N ASP A 443 18.87 21.46 7.33
CA ASP A 443 19.27 22.38 8.40
C ASP A 443 20.05 23.54 7.77
N GLU A 444 19.34 24.64 7.53
CA GLU A 444 19.87 25.85 6.91
C GLU A 444 20.99 26.49 7.74
N MET A 445 20.95 26.35 9.07
CA MET A 445 21.97 26.95 9.95
C MET A 445 23.28 26.16 9.93
N ALA A 446 23.19 24.83 9.85
CA ALA A 446 24.36 23.96 9.69
C ALA A 446 24.81 23.84 8.23
N ASN A 447 24.00 24.29 7.26
CA ASN A 447 24.18 24.06 5.83
C ASN A 447 24.37 22.55 5.51
N MET A 448 23.54 21.71 6.14
CA MET A 448 23.60 20.26 6.05
C MET A 448 22.20 19.64 5.92
N ALA A 449 22.11 18.47 5.31
CA ALA A 449 20.93 17.63 5.38
C ALA A 449 21.09 16.59 6.49
N TRP A 450 19.98 16.18 7.09
CA TRP A 450 19.95 15.21 8.18
C TRP A 450 18.90 14.14 7.91
N ALA A 451 19.23 12.91 8.29
CA ALA A 451 18.29 11.82 8.47
C ALA A 451 18.15 11.54 9.98
N VAL A 452 16.97 11.82 10.52
CA VAL A 452 16.67 11.71 11.95
C VAL A 452 15.86 10.43 12.19
N GLU A 453 16.46 9.45 12.86
CA GLU A 453 15.75 8.26 13.33
C GLU A 453 14.86 8.67 14.50
N ARG A 454 13.56 8.84 14.27
CA ARG A 454 12.62 9.15 15.35
C ARG A 454 12.22 7.90 16.10
N VAL A 455 11.96 6.84 15.35
CA VAL A 455 11.58 5.52 15.85
C VAL A 455 12.44 4.47 15.17
N VAL A 456 12.94 3.51 15.93
CA VAL A 456 13.60 2.30 15.42
C VAL A 456 12.96 1.06 16.01
N GLU A 457 13.19 -0.09 15.38
CA GLU A 457 12.70 -1.36 15.91
C GLU A 457 13.61 -1.81 17.05
N SER A 458 13.06 -1.88 18.27
CA SER A 458 13.77 -2.44 19.44
C SER A 458 14.12 -3.92 19.22
N PRO A 459 15.08 -4.48 20.00
CA PRO A 459 15.36 -5.91 20.02
C PRO A 459 14.14 -6.81 20.28
N ILE A 460 13.01 -6.31 20.80
CA ILE A 460 11.77 -7.07 20.98
C ILE A 460 10.71 -6.81 19.89
N GLY A 461 11.09 -6.15 18.79
CA GLY A 461 10.20 -5.87 17.67
C GLY A 461 9.16 -4.79 17.93
N ARG A 462 9.36 -3.95 18.94
CA ARG A 462 8.47 -2.83 19.28
C ARG A 462 9.07 -1.50 18.84
N PRO A 463 8.24 -0.50 18.52
CA PRO A 463 8.69 0.87 18.30
C PRO A 463 9.48 1.39 19.51
N LEU A 464 10.71 1.86 19.27
CA LEU A 464 11.55 2.54 20.26
C LEU A 464 11.75 3.98 19.82
N ASP A 465 11.22 4.93 20.61
CA ASP A 465 11.47 6.36 20.40
C ASP A 465 12.94 6.68 20.74
N ARG A 466 13.68 7.19 19.75
CA ARG A 466 15.12 7.45 19.89
C ARG A 466 15.41 8.66 20.78
N PHE A 467 14.52 9.64 20.85
CA PHE A 467 14.68 10.76 21.76
C PHE A 467 14.54 10.29 23.20
N GLU A 468 13.51 9.50 23.51
CA GLU A 468 13.32 8.96 24.86
C GLU A 468 14.48 8.03 25.27
N ALA A 469 14.92 7.15 24.35
CA ALA A 469 16.05 6.26 24.58
C ALA A 469 17.35 7.04 24.84
N PHE A 470 17.60 8.13 24.09
CA PHE A 470 18.74 9.02 24.30
C PHE A 470 18.69 9.74 25.66
N GLN A 471 17.51 10.22 26.09
CA GLN A 471 17.37 10.82 27.42
C GLN A 471 17.57 9.78 28.53
N GLU A 472 17.14 8.53 28.33
CA GLU A 472 17.38 7.45 29.28
C GLU A 472 18.88 7.12 29.40
N SER A 473 19.60 6.99 28.29
CA SER A 473 21.04 6.71 28.31
C SER A 473 21.83 7.84 29.00
N ARG A 474 21.50 9.10 28.72
CA ARG A 474 22.07 10.28 29.41
C ARG A 474 21.85 10.22 30.93
N ARG A 475 20.62 9.94 31.37
CA ARG A 475 20.32 9.79 32.82
C ARG A 475 21.12 8.66 33.47
N ARG A 476 21.31 7.53 32.77
CA ARG A 476 22.14 6.41 33.27
C ARG A 476 23.61 6.82 33.40
N GLN A 477 24.15 7.54 32.41
CA GLN A 477 25.52 8.05 32.46
C GLN A 477 25.72 9.06 33.59
N GLU A 478 24.80 10.01 33.78
CA GLU A 478 24.84 10.99 34.88
C GLU A 478 24.76 10.33 36.26
N GLN A 479 24.01 9.23 36.40
CA GLN A 479 23.96 8.45 37.64
C GLN A 479 25.24 7.62 37.88
N ALA A 480 25.86 7.09 36.82
CA ALA A 480 27.11 6.35 36.92
C ALA A 480 28.30 7.27 37.24
N THR A 481 28.26 8.51 36.74
CA THR A 481 29.28 9.54 36.97
C THR A 481 28.62 10.79 37.57
N PRO A 482 28.28 10.78 38.88
CA PRO A 482 27.69 11.94 39.53
C PRO A 482 28.65 13.14 39.42
N PRO A 483 28.16 14.36 39.15
CA PRO A 483 29.01 15.53 39.03
C PRO A 483 29.83 15.71 40.31
N ALA A 484 31.12 15.99 40.16
CA ALA A 484 31.98 16.31 41.29
C ALA A 484 31.34 17.43 42.13
N ASN A 485 31.23 17.21 43.44
CA ASN A 485 30.63 18.16 44.39
C ASN A 485 31.12 19.61 44.13
N PRO A 486 30.23 20.61 43.99
CA PRO A 486 30.60 22.01 43.83
C PRO A 486 31.35 22.62 45.03
N ASN A 487 31.43 21.91 46.16
CA ASN A 487 31.98 22.42 47.42
C ASN A 487 33.50 22.27 47.55
N GLY A 488 34.22 22.44 46.44
CA GLY A 488 35.69 22.43 46.40
C GLY A 488 36.22 23.49 45.45
N GLN A 489 36.35 24.71 45.98
CA GLN A 489 36.90 25.93 45.36
C GLN A 489 35.92 26.78 44.53
N SER A 490 35.40 27.83 45.18
CA SER A 490 34.93 29.04 44.50
C SER A 490 36.10 29.65 43.72
N GLN A 491 36.16 29.39 42.42
CA GLN A 491 36.93 30.23 41.50
C GLN A 491 36.10 31.47 41.19
N THR A 492 36.39 32.57 41.87
CA THR A 492 35.98 33.92 41.51
C THR A 492 36.64 34.30 40.19
N GLY A 493 35.87 34.17 39.10
CA GLY A 493 36.19 34.62 37.75
C GLY A 493 35.21 33.97 36.79
N ALA A 494 34.51 34.75 35.97
CA ALA A 494 33.65 34.22 34.92
C ALA A 494 34.50 33.47 33.88
N SER A 495 34.88 32.23 34.19
CA SER A 495 35.63 31.39 33.27
C SER A 495 34.67 30.96 32.19
N VAL A 496 35.00 31.29 30.94
CA VAL A 496 34.26 30.87 29.75
C VAL A 496 34.88 29.58 29.24
N THR A 497 34.04 28.60 28.90
CA THR A 497 34.48 27.36 28.27
C THR A 497 34.35 27.52 26.77
N TYR A 498 35.47 27.49 26.05
CA TYR A 498 35.45 27.41 24.60
C TYR A 498 35.20 25.96 24.18
N ARG A 499 34.18 25.76 23.34
CA ARG A 499 33.78 24.48 22.78
C ARG A 499 33.92 24.56 21.27
N LEU A 500 34.81 23.73 20.71
CA LEU A 500 35.06 23.66 19.26
C LEU A 500 33.79 23.30 18.47
N GLY A 501 32.94 22.43 19.00
CA GLY A 501 31.65 22.10 18.41
C GLY A 501 30.69 21.49 19.41
N THR A 502 29.39 21.77 19.27
CA THR A 502 28.34 21.09 20.03
C THR A 502 28.19 19.63 19.56
N SER A 503 27.74 18.75 20.46
CA SER A 503 27.38 17.39 20.09
C SER A 503 25.94 17.35 19.59
N VAL A 504 25.69 16.49 18.61
CA VAL A 504 24.36 16.19 18.10
C VAL A 504 23.92 14.83 18.68
N PRO A 505 22.63 14.61 18.98
CA PRO A 505 22.17 13.31 19.45
C PRO A 505 22.48 12.16 18.49
N ASP A 506 22.62 10.95 19.03
CA ASP A 506 23.07 9.75 18.30
C ASP A 506 22.09 9.21 17.25
N TYR A 507 20.90 9.79 17.17
CA TYR A 507 19.85 9.46 16.20
C TYR A 507 19.73 10.47 15.05
N TRP A 508 20.61 11.47 15.01
CA TRP A 508 20.75 12.41 13.89
C TRP A 508 21.93 12.00 13.02
N ILE A 509 21.63 11.49 11.84
CA ILE A 509 22.61 10.97 10.90
C ILE A 509 22.84 12.00 9.80
N PRO A 510 24.07 12.50 9.60
CA PRO A 510 24.32 13.54 8.61
C PRO A 510 24.20 12.98 7.19
N LEU A 511 23.63 13.78 6.29
CA LEU A 511 23.60 13.54 4.85
C LEU A 511 24.50 14.58 4.18
N LEU A 512 25.64 14.13 3.67
CA LEU A 512 26.68 14.97 3.11
C LEU A 512 26.56 15.05 1.59
N PRO A 513 26.58 16.25 1.00
CA PRO A 513 26.58 16.39 -0.45
C PRO A 513 27.89 15.85 -1.01
N VAL A 514 27.79 14.97 -2.00
CA VAL A 514 28.91 14.45 -2.79
C VAL A 514 28.62 14.69 -4.26
N GLN A 515 29.67 15.03 -5.01
CA GLN A 515 29.56 15.19 -6.44
C GLN A 515 29.58 13.82 -7.12
N ASP A 516 28.56 13.54 -7.93
CA ASP A 516 28.47 12.35 -8.78
C ASP A 516 28.30 12.80 -10.25
N GLY A 517 29.43 12.88 -10.96
CA GLY A 517 29.51 13.47 -12.29
C GLY A 517 29.11 14.95 -12.29
N ALA A 518 28.02 15.28 -12.98
CA ALA A 518 27.44 16.62 -13.04
C ALA A 518 26.30 16.84 -12.02
N SER A 519 25.93 15.81 -11.26
CA SER A 519 24.86 15.84 -10.27
C SER A 519 25.40 15.89 -8.85
N ILE A 520 24.60 16.40 -7.91
CA ILE A 520 24.87 16.32 -6.47
C ILE A 520 23.99 15.22 -5.90
N ARG A 521 24.57 14.40 -5.03
CA ARG A 521 23.85 13.37 -4.27
C ARG A 521 24.17 13.49 -2.80
N LEU A 522 23.28 12.97 -1.96
CA LEU A 522 23.41 13.01 -0.50
C LEU A 522 23.89 11.65 0.01
N LYS A 523 25.13 11.59 0.48
CA LYS A 523 25.73 10.39 1.05
C LYS A 523 25.55 10.38 2.56
N ARG A 524 25.14 9.24 3.13
CA ARG A 524 25.14 9.08 4.59
C ARG A 524 26.56 9.25 5.14
N GLY A 525 26.72 10.25 6.01
CA GLY A 525 27.95 10.50 6.76
C GLY A 525 27.98 9.73 8.08
N ALA A 526 29.07 9.94 8.81
CA ALA A 526 29.34 9.33 10.11
C ALA A 526 29.81 10.40 11.08
N LEU A 527 29.29 10.38 12.32
CA LEU A 527 29.75 11.27 13.39
C LEU A 527 30.60 10.48 14.39
N PRO A 528 31.68 11.06 14.93
CA PRO A 528 32.43 10.41 16.00
C PRO A 528 31.60 10.38 17.28
N ARG A 529 31.64 9.24 17.99
CA ARG A 529 31.18 9.16 19.38
C ARG A 529 32.27 9.75 20.27
N ILE A 530 31.95 10.82 20.98
CA ILE A 530 32.89 11.50 21.88
C ILE A 530 32.45 11.27 23.33
N GLU A 531 33.26 10.56 24.12
CA GLU A 531 33.09 10.39 25.57
C GLU A 531 34.33 10.94 26.29
N ASP A 532 34.15 11.78 27.31
CA ASP A 532 35.23 12.44 28.07
C ASP A 532 36.31 13.13 27.21
N GLY A 533 35.90 13.71 26.08
CA GLY A 533 36.79 14.38 25.14
C GLY A 533 37.66 13.44 24.28
N ARG A 534 37.39 12.13 24.31
CA ARG A 534 38.03 11.11 23.48
C ARG A 534 37.06 10.55 22.46
N ILE A 535 37.56 10.23 21.28
CA ILE A 535 36.78 9.55 20.24
C ILE A 535 36.76 8.05 20.59
N GLU A 536 35.58 7.53 20.93
CA GLU A 536 35.39 6.13 21.32
C GLU A 536 34.78 5.26 20.20
N GLY A 537 34.47 5.85 19.05
CA GLY A 537 33.96 5.13 17.90
C GLY A 537 33.18 6.03 16.95
N ILE A 538 32.31 5.41 16.15
CA ILE A 538 31.43 6.08 15.20
C ILE A 538 29.97 5.85 15.64
N LEU A 539 29.14 6.88 15.47
CA LEU A 539 27.70 6.80 15.62
C LEU A 539 27.13 6.18 14.33
N GLU A 540 26.65 4.95 14.46
CA GLU A 540 25.99 4.22 13.38
C GLU A 540 24.46 4.29 13.56
N PRO A 541 23.68 4.44 12.46
CA PRO A 541 22.23 4.28 12.49
C PRO A 541 21.81 2.91 13.01
N GLN A 542 20.64 2.84 13.65
CA GLN A 542 20.10 1.58 14.18
C GLN A 542 19.04 0.95 13.26
N GLY A 543 18.39 1.76 12.42
CA GLY A 543 17.30 1.36 11.55
C GLY A 543 17.71 0.65 10.25
N LEU A 544 16.74 0.03 9.57
CA LEU A 544 16.95 -0.64 8.27
C LEU A 544 16.77 0.30 7.07
N ILE A 545 16.07 1.43 7.25
CA ILE A 545 15.97 2.49 6.23
C ILE A 545 17.36 3.10 6.01
N LEU A 546 18.08 3.35 7.12
CA LEU A 546 19.44 3.87 7.12
C LEU A 546 20.50 2.78 7.36
N ASP A 547 20.26 1.52 6.94
CA ASP A 547 21.11 0.35 7.25
C ASP A 547 22.62 0.61 7.03
N PRO A 548 23.45 0.61 8.09
CA PRO A 548 24.88 0.93 7.98
C PRO A 548 25.69 -0.03 7.12
N ARG A 549 25.21 -1.27 6.92
CA ARG A 549 25.91 -2.32 6.16
C ARG A 549 25.94 -2.08 4.65
N HIS A 550 25.14 -1.14 4.17
CA HIS A 550 25.05 -0.79 2.76
C HIS A 550 25.33 0.71 2.59
N GLU A 551 25.91 1.09 1.45
CA GLU A 551 26.01 2.49 1.08
C GLU A 551 24.61 3.08 0.87
N LEU A 552 24.40 4.28 1.39
CA LEU A 552 23.21 5.07 1.15
C LEU A 552 23.62 6.37 0.45
N LEU A 553 23.16 6.50 -0.79
CA LEU A 553 23.44 7.63 -1.67
C LEU A 553 22.12 8.08 -2.29
N LEU A 554 21.49 9.11 -1.72
CA LEU A 554 20.18 9.62 -2.12
C LEU A 554 20.33 10.67 -3.23
N GLN A 555 19.32 10.81 -4.09
CA GLN A 555 19.23 12.00 -4.96
C GLN A 555 18.94 13.24 -4.08
N ASP A 556 19.49 14.39 -4.45
CA ASP A 556 19.34 15.63 -3.65
C ASP A 556 17.88 16.07 -3.52
N GLU A 557 17.08 15.81 -4.56
CA GLU A 557 15.65 16.12 -4.62
C GLU A 557 14.82 15.28 -3.65
N GLU A 558 15.34 14.16 -3.14
CA GLU A 558 14.64 13.31 -2.16
C GLU A 558 14.61 13.90 -0.75
N VAL A 559 15.37 14.98 -0.53
CA VAL A 559 15.32 15.78 0.69
C VAL A 559 14.85 17.19 0.31
N PRO A 560 13.55 17.38 0.05
CA PRO A 560 12.99 18.68 -0.28
C PRO A 560 13.00 19.59 0.96
N ARG A 561 12.67 20.87 0.76
CA ARG A 561 12.70 21.88 1.83
C ARG A 561 11.69 21.58 2.95
N GLU A 562 10.52 21.09 2.58
CA GLU A 562 9.50 20.61 3.51
C GLU A 562 9.89 19.30 4.23
N GLY A 563 11.01 18.70 3.85
CA GLY A 563 11.48 17.41 4.35
C GLY A 563 10.71 16.23 3.76
N ALA A 564 11.18 15.03 4.07
CA ALA A 564 10.52 13.77 3.69
C ALA A 564 10.50 12.83 4.88
N ARG A 565 9.42 12.08 5.05
CA ARG A 565 9.27 11.09 6.13
C ARG A 565 9.16 9.71 5.52
N VAL A 566 10.06 8.81 5.88
CA VAL A 566 10.04 7.40 5.46
C VAL A 566 9.72 6.54 6.67
N THR A 567 8.70 5.69 6.53
CA THR A 567 8.23 4.82 7.60
C THR A 567 8.26 3.37 7.18
N ARG A 568 8.40 2.45 8.15
CA ARG A 568 8.33 0.99 7.98
C ARG A 568 7.28 0.43 8.93
N SER A 569 6.36 -0.39 8.44
CA SER A 569 5.26 -0.96 9.25
C SER A 569 4.89 -2.37 8.80
N TYR A 570 4.49 -3.23 9.74
CA TYR A 570 3.85 -4.50 9.42
C TYR A 570 2.42 -4.26 8.95
N GLN A 571 2.03 -4.97 7.88
CA GLN A 571 0.72 -4.91 7.26
C GLN A 571 0.13 -6.31 7.14
N TYR A 572 -1.18 -6.44 7.36
CA TYR A 572 -1.90 -7.70 7.28
C TYR A 572 -3.21 -7.54 6.52
N SER A 573 -3.48 -8.42 5.57
CA SER A 573 -4.74 -8.40 4.84
C SER A 573 -5.17 -9.79 4.38
N ARG A 574 -6.46 -9.91 4.06
CA ARG A 574 -7.04 -11.11 3.43
C ARG A 574 -7.18 -10.89 1.93
N TRP A 575 -6.97 -11.94 1.17
CA TRP A 575 -7.15 -11.93 -0.27
C TRP A 575 -8.47 -12.54 -0.71
N ALA A 576 -8.85 -12.31 -1.98
CA ALA A 576 -10.13 -12.74 -2.55
C ALA A 576 -10.35 -14.28 -2.50
N ASN A 577 -9.26 -15.05 -2.46
CA ASN A 577 -9.28 -16.51 -2.32
C ASN A 577 -9.37 -16.99 -0.84
N GLY A 578 -9.43 -16.08 0.12
CA GLY A 578 -9.44 -16.37 1.56
C GLY A 578 -8.07 -16.51 2.23
N SER A 579 -6.96 -16.45 1.49
CA SER A 579 -5.61 -16.46 2.06
C SER A 579 -5.33 -15.19 2.86
N THR A 580 -4.42 -15.30 3.81
CA THR A 580 -3.97 -14.18 4.64
C THR A 580 -2.52 -13.87 4.34
N HIS A 581 -2.20 -12.59 4.21
CA HIS A 581 -0.85 -12.13 3.95
C HIS A 581 -0.43 -11.17 5.07
N LEU A 582 0.74 -11.43 5.65
CA LEU A 582 1.42 -10.54 6.60
C LEU A 582 2.77 -10.17 5.99
N TRP A 583 3.05 -8.89 5.80
CA TRP A 583 4.32 -8.41 5.26
C TRP A 583 4.77 -7.16 6.02
N ILE A 584 5.97 -6.71 5.71
CA ILE A 584 6.47 -5.40 6.12
C ILE A 584 6.72 -4.58 4.85
N GLY A 585 6.31 -3.32 4.87
CA GLY A 585 6.48 -2.39 3.75
C GLY A 585 6.92 -1.02 4.24
N ARG A 586 7.33 -0.18 3.29
CA ARG A 586 7.73 1.22 3.49
C ARG A 586 6.69 2.15 2.92
N ARG A 587 6.62 3.36 3.48
CA ARG A 587 5.84 4.48 2.94
C ARG A 587 6.66 5.75 3.03
N LYS A 588 6.60 6.57 1.99
CA LYS A 588 7.19 7.92 1.98
C LYS A 588 6.08 8.94 1.97
N GLN A 589 6.20 9.95 2.81
CA GLN A 589 5.25 11.05 2.95
C GLN A 589 6.01 12.38 2.99
N PRO A 590 5.38 13.50 2.59
CA PRO A 590 5.93 14.82 2.82
C PRO A 590 6.23 15.05 4.31
N GLY A 591 7.32 15.76 4.60
CA GLY A 591 7.68 16.21 5.93
C GLY A 591 6.79 17.35 6.44
N ARG A 592 7.25 18.04 7.48
CA ARG A 592 6.55 19.20 8.08
C ARG A 592 7.39 20.48 8.09
N GLY A 593 8.47 20.53 7.32
CA GLY A 593 9.39 21.66 7.26
C GLY A 593 10.82 21.33 7.69
N GLU A 594 11.61 22.39 7.81
CA GLU A 594 13.01 22.38 8.23
C GLU A 594 13.18 22.00 9.71
N GLY A 595 14.38 21.58 10.09
CA GLY A 595 14.75 21.27 11.47
C GLY A 595 16.12 21.82 11.82
N SER A 596 16.39 21.99 13.12
CA SER A 596 17.70 22.42 13.61
C SER A 596 18.32 21.33 14.46
N SER A 597 19.51 20.90 14.06
CA SER A 597 20.33 19.93 14.78
C SER A 597 20.92 20.48 16.08
N GLY A 598 20.96 21.81 16.23
CA GLY A 598 21.71 22.48 17.29
C GLY A 598 23.23 22.40 17.12
N LEU A 599 23.72 21.88 15.99
CA LEU A 599 25.15 21.85 15.65
C LEU A 599 25.65 23.29 15.47
N ARG A 600 26.65 23.65 16.26
CA ARG A 600 27.34 24.94 16.22
C ARG A 600 28.82 24.71 16.43
N PHE A 601 29.64 25.45 15.70
CA PHE A 601 31.08 25.46 15.85
C PHE A 601 31.54 26.73 16.54
N ASP A 602 32.70 26.68 17.19
CA ASP A 602 33.35 27.84 17.83
C ASP A 602 32.47 28.55 18.87
N VAL A 603 31.89 27.78 19.80
CA VAL A 603 30.97 28.30 20.82
C VAL A 603 31.73 28.66 22.09
N VAL A 604 31.37 29.80 22.70
CA VAL A 604 31.86 30.23 24.01
C VAL A 604 30.70 30.17 25.00
N GLU A 605 30.78 29.25 25.97
CA GLU A 605 29.74 29.01 26.96
C GLU A 605 30.18 29.53 28.35
N PRO A 606 29.35 30.29 29.08
CA PRO A 606 29.62 30.60 30.49
C PRO A 606 29.63 29.30 31.30
N LYS A 607 30.64 29.13 32.16
CA LYS A 607 30.84 27.91 32.96
C LYS A 607 29.79 27.71 34.05
#